data_AF-A0A3C0XR74-F1
#
_entry.id   AF-A0A3C0XR74-F1
#
_cell.length_a   1.000
_cell.length_b   1.000
_cell.length_c   1.000
_cell.angle_alpha   90.00
_cell.angle_beta   90.00
_cell.angle_gamma   90.00
#
_symmetry.space_group_name_H-M   'P 1'
#
loop_
_entity.id
_entity.type
_entity.pdbx_description
1 polymer ?
#
loop_
_entity_poly.entity_id
_entity_poly.type
_entity_poly.pdbx_seq_one_letter_code
_entity_poly.pdbx_strand_id
1 'polypeptide(L)'
;MATIEVQPRPTPEERADTPVEIQVDDHLTVFSAAIEDWVTPRPSWEFTLHEGHDFGRPNNVEGRLLFVAAEQTSSVGFRLDQIDLVEELMDTLMVRFEEKDGIAKVVWATTNGLDIELFHIVADI
;
A
#
# COMPACT_ATOMS: atom_id res chain seq x y z
N MET A 1 3.59 18.77 -4.95
CA MET A 1 3.47 17.69 -5.95
C MET A 1 4.84 17.06 -6.07
N ALA A 2 4.89 15.75 -5.89
CA ALA A 2 6.11 14.93 -5.95
C ALA A 2 5.95 13.83 -7.00
N THR A 3 7.02 13.07 -7.25
CA THR A 3 7.00 11.93 -8.18
C THR A 3 7.36 10.65 -7.44
N ILE A 4 6.71 9.55 -7.83
CA ILE A 4 7.03 8.20 -7.39
C ILE A 4 7.34 7.36 -8.64
N GLU A 5 8.43 6.61 -8.59
CA GLU A 5 8.74 5.57 -9.57
C GLU A 5 7.96 4.30 -9.22
N VAL A 6 7.23 3.77 -10.20
CA VAL A 6 6.43 2.56 -10.03
C VAL A 6 6.75 1.54 -11.10
N GLN A 7 6.50 0.26 -10.79
CA GLN A 7 6.51 -0.79 -11.80
C GLN A 7 5.33 -0.55 -12.77
N PRO A 8 5.55 -0.63 -14.09
CA PRO A 8 4.46 -0.51 -15.03
C PRO A 8 3.50 -1.69 -14.89
N ARG A 9 2.26 -1.49 -15.32
CA ARG A 9 1.26 -2.55 -15.31
C ARG A 9 1.73 -3.75 -16.13
N PRO A 10 1.39 -4.99 -15.72
CA PRO A 10 1.66 -6.18 -16.51
C PRO A 10 0.66 -6.30 -17.67
N THR A 11 0.59 -5.30 -18.56
CA THR A 11 -0.16 -5.41 -19.82
C THR A 11 0.79 -5.96 -20.90
N PRO A 12 0.35 -6.91 -21.75
CA PRO A 12 1.21 -7.50 -22.78
C PRO A 12 1.85 -6.50 -23.75
N GLU A 13 1.19 -5.35 -23.97
CA GLU A 13 1.62 -4.31 -24.92
C GLU A 13 2.54 -3.27 -24.28
N GLU A 14 2.56 -3.14 -22.94
CA GLU A 14 3.32 -2.13 -22.19
C GLU A 14 4.31 -2.81 -21.23
N ARG A 15 4.97 -3.89 -21.65
CA ARG A 15 6.16 -4.44 -20.97
C ARG A 15 7.33 -3.46 -21.09
N ALA A 16 7.20 -2.31 -20.44
CA ALA A 16 8.33 -1.47 -20.16
C ALA A 16 9.08 -2.15 -19.02
N ASP A 17 10.29 -2.66 -19.26
CA ASP A 17 11.18 -3.07 -18.17
C ASP A 17 11.74 -1.84 -17.41
N THR A 18 11.11 -0.68 -17.57
CA THR A 18 11.52 0.63 -17.06
C THR A 18 10.45 1.15 -16.13
N PRO A 19 10.82 1.55 -14.90
CA PRO A 19 9.90 2.23 -13.99
C PRO A 19 9.23 3.44 -14.64
N VAL A 20 7.97 3.69 -14.26
CA VAL A 20 7.18 4.83 -14.72
C VAL A 20 7.13 5.87 -13.60
N GLU A 21 7.37 7.13 -13.93
CA GLU A 21 7.19 8.23 -12.98
C GLU A 21 5.73 8.69 -12.95
N ILE A 22 5.13 8.69 -11.77
CA ILE A 22 3.77 9.16 -11.54
C ILE A 22 3.81 10.37 -10.61
N GLN A 23 3.12 11.44 -11.01
CA GLN A 23 2.90 12.61 -10.16
C GLN A 23 1.89 12.28 -9.06
N VAL A 24 2.27 12.56 -7.82
CA VAL A 24 1.47 12.30 -6.64
C VAL A 24 1.41 13.52 -5.71
N ASP A 25 0.41 13.52 -4.84
CA ASP A 25 0.38 14.41 -3.69
C ASP A 25 1.54 14.12 -2.73
N ASP A 26 2.08 15.18 -2.13
CA ASP A 26 3.35 15.10 -1.38
C ASP A 26 3.28 14.13 -0.20
N HIS A 27 2.13 14.06 0.48
CA HIS A 27 1.93 13.15 1.62
C HIS A 27 2.01 11.66 1.22
N LEU A 28 1.70 11.32 -0.04
CA LEU A 28 1.78 9.94 -0.52
C LEU A 28 3.22 9.43 -0.59
N THR A 29 4.18 10.32 -0.87
CA THR A 29 5.61 9.97 -0.80
C THR A 29 6.08 9.68 0.62
N VAL A 30 5.51 10.38 1.60
CA VAL A 30 5.81 10.15 3.01
C VAL A 30 5.28 8.79 3.44
N PHE A 31 4.05 8.45 3.04
CA PHE A 31 3.47 7.13 3.34
C PHE A 31 4.25 5.99 2.67
N SER A 32 4.59 6.10 1.39
CA SER A 32 5.38 5.07 0.72
C SER A 32 6.76 4.90 1.35
N ALA A 33 7.44 6.00 1.70
CA ALA A 33 8.74 5.95 2.36
C ALA A 33 8.66 5.29 3.75
N ALA A 34 7.66 5.63 4.55
CA ALA A 34 7.46 5.02 5.86
C ALA A 34 7.24 3.50 5.78
N ILE A 35 6.49 3.04 4.78
CA ILE A 35 6.26 1.60 4.54
C ILE A 35 7.57 0.93 4.08
N GLU A 36 8.29 1.53 3.14
CA GLU A 36 9.57 1.03 2.62
C GLU A 36 10.63 0.92 3.73
N ASP A 37 10.76 1.94 4.57
CA ASP A 37 11.70 1.96 5.70
C ASP A 37 11.40 0.83 6.70
N TRP A 38 10.12 0.53 6.93
CA TRP A 38 9.72 -0.60 7.77
C TRP A 38 9.98 -1.95 7.10
N VAL A 39 9.72 -2.09 5.80
CA VAL A 39 9.92 -3.36 5.09
C VAL A 39 11.40 -3.69 4.89
N THR A 40 12.24 -2.70 4.55
CA THR A 40 13.66 -2.87 4.20
C THR A 40 14.46 -3.78 5.16
N PRO A 41 14.39 -3.62 6.50
CA PRO A 41 15.15 -4.47 7.42
C PRO A 41 14.54 -5.87 7.63
N ARG A 42 13.38 -6.19 7.05
CA ARG A 42 12.59 -7.40 7.34
C ARG A 42 12.52 -8.33 6.11
N PRO A 43 13.35 -9.38 6.04
CA PRO A 43 13.52 -10.19 4.82
C PRO A 43 12.31 -11.04 4.43
N SER A 44 11.35 -11.24 5.34
CA SER A 44 10.09 -11.90 5.06
C SER A 44 9.06 -10.98 4.41
N TRP A 45 9.35 -9.68 4.30
CA TRP A 45 8.46 -8.66 3.77
C TRP A 45 9.02 -8.06 2.48
N GLU A 46 8.11 -7.75 1.57
CA GLU A 46 8.38 -7.01 0.33
C GLU A 46 7.29 -5.97 0.13
N PHE A 47 7.70 -4.75 -0.23
CA PHE A 47 6.82 -3.67 -0.63
C PHE A 47 7.13 -3.32 -2.08
N THR A 48 6.09 -3.26 -2.92
CA THR A 48 6.23 -2.86 -4.32
C THR A 48 5.18 -1.84 -4.67
N LEU A 49 5.55 -0.91 -5.54
CA LEU A 49 4.66 0.11 -6.10
C LEU A 49 4.43 -0.20 -7.57
N HIS A 50 3.18 -0.13 -7.99
CA HIS A 50 2.72 -0.42 -9.34
C HIS A 50 1.91 0.76 -9.87
N GLU A 51 1.96 0.98 -11.17
CA GLU A 51 1.01 1.85 -11.85
C GLU A 51 -0.41 1.29 -11.66
N GLY A 52 -1.31 2.13 -11.17
CA GLY A 52 -2.68 1.71 -10.88
C GLY A 52 -3.52 1.43 -12.12
N HIS A 53 -4.60 0.68 -11.95
CA HIS A 53 -5.44 0.24 -13.07
C HIS A 53 -6.43 1.31 -13.57
N ASP A 54 -6.64 2.39 -12.79
CA ASP A 54 -7.61 3.44 -13.10
C ASP A 54 -7.01 4.53 -14.02
N PHE A 55 -7.18 4.35 -15.33
CA PHE A 55 -6.67 5.29 -16.35
C PHE A 55 -7.14 6.74 -16.15
N GLY A 56 -6.21 7.68 -16.31
CA GLY A 56 -6.50 9.12 -16.28
C GLY A 56 -6.82 9.69 -14.91
N ARG A 57 -6.69 8.89 -13.85
CA ARG A 57 -6.87 9.33 -12.47
C ARG A 57 -5.57 9.93 -11.90
N PRO A 58 -5.62 11.03 -11.12
CA PRO A 58 -4.45 11.47 -10.35
C PRO A 58 -4.04 10.42 -9.31
N ASN A 59 -2.79 10.50 -8.82
CA ASN A 59 -2.26 9.62 -7.78
C ASN A 59 -2.42 8.11 -8.09
N ASN A 60 -2.29 7.73 -9.36
CA ASN A 60 -2.60 6.37 -9.82
C ASN A 60 -1.47 5.38 -9.49
N VAL A 61 -1.25 5.17 -8.19
CA VAL A 61 -0.23 4.29 -7.63
C VAL A 61 -0.93 3.25 -6.76
N GLU A 62 -0.61 1.98 -7.00
CA GLU A 62 -1.01 0.85 -6.17
C GLU A 62 0.20 0.33 -5.39
N GLY A 63 0.05 0.23 -4.07
CA GLY A 63 1.03 -0.40 -3.19
C GLY A 63 0.66 -1.86 -2.95
N ARG A 64 1.67 -2.72 -2.89
CA ARG A 64 1.52 -4.13 -2.52
C ARG A 64 2.49 -4.50 -1.42
N LEU A 65 1.94 -4.90 -0.28
CA LEU A 65 2.68 -5.55 0.80
C LEU A 65 2.56 -7.06 0.64
N LEU A 66 3.70 -7.75 0.63
CA LEU A 66 3.80 -9.19 0.53
C LEU A 66 4.62 -9.71 1.70
N PHE A 67 4.05 -10.66 2.44
CA PHE A 67 4.74 -11.46 3.43
C PHE A 67 4.95 -12.88 2.90
N VAL A 68 6.19 -13.36 2.99
CA VAL A 68 6.58 -14.73 2.64
C VAL A 68 7.37 -15.35 3.80
N ALA A 69 6.82 -16.41 4.37
CA ALA A 69 7.48 -17.31 5.30
C ALA A 69 7.22 -18.76 4.88
N ALA A 70 8.05 -19.70 5.35
CA ALA A 70 8.12 -21.08 4.87
C ALA A 70 6.79 -21.72 4.42
N GLU A 71 5.77 -21.73 5.30
CA GLU A 71 4.47 -22.35 5.05
C GLU A 71 3.34 -21.33 4.83
N GLN A 72 3.65 -20.02 4.83
CA GLN A 72 2.65 -18.96 4.82
C GLN A 72 3.03 -17.84 3.86
N THR A 73 2.08 -17.48 3.01
CA THR A 73 2.15 -16.26 2.20
C THR A 73 0.87 -15.47 2.42
N SER A 74 1.01 -14.17 2.67
CA SER A 74 -0.11 -13.24 2.73
C SER A 74 0.26 -11.97 1.99
N SER A 75 -0.68 -11.39 1.26
CA SER A 75 -0.45 -10.10 0.61
C SER A 75 -1.68 -9.22 0.66
N VAL A 76 -1.46 -7.91 0.70
CA VAL A 76 -2.51 -6.91 0.52
C VAL A 76 -2.07 -5.91 -0.54
N GLY A 77 -2.98 -5.66 -1.48
CA GLY A 77 -2.86 -4.59 -2.47
C GLY A 77 -3.81 -3.47 -2.10
N PHE A 78 -3.38 -2.23 -2.25
CA PHE A 78 -4.16 -1.05 -1.94
C PHE A 78 -3.76 0.11 -2.85
N ARG A 79 -4.66 1.07 -3.04
CA ARG A 79 -4.27 2.33 -3.68
C ARG A 79 -3.56 3.21 -2.66
N LEU A 80 -2.46 3.83 -3.07
CA LEU A 80 -1.68 4.68 -2.17
C LEU A 80 -2.50 5.89 -1.70
N ASP A 81 -3.33 6.45 -2.57
CA ASP A 81 -4.23 7.58 -2.30
C ASP A 81 -5.43 7.24 -1.41
N GLN A 82 -5.56 5.99 -0.94
CA GLN A 82 -6.55 5.60 0.06
C GLN A 82 -5.97 5.53 1.47
N ILE A 83 -4.66 5.72 1.64
CA ILE A 83 -4.04 5.73 2.95
C ILE A 83 -4.40 7.02 3.67
N ASP A 84 -4.94 6.88 4.87
CA ASP A 84 -5.20 7.99 5.78
C ASP A 84 -4.07 8.14 6.82
N LEU A 85 -3.48 7.01 7.26
CA LEU A 85 -2.38 7.02 8.24
C LEU A 85 -1.47 5.80 8.09
N VAL A 86 -0.16 6.01 8.26
CA VAL A 86 0.85 4.97 8.43
C VAL A 86 1.56 5.20 9.77
N GLU A 87 1.65 4.17 10.60
CA GLU A 87 2.32 4.24 11.89
C GLU A 87 3.15 2.97 12.16
N GLU A 88 4.43 3.15 12.49
CA GLU A 88 5.28 2.07 12.98
C GLU A 88 5.13 1.95 14.50
N LEU A 89 4.74 0.75 14.95
CA LEU A 89 4.49 0.41 16.33
C LEU A 89 5.38 -0.78 16.70
N MET A 90 6.59 -0.49 17.19
CA MET A 90 7.62 -1.49 17.51
C MET A 90 7.94 -2.42 16.33
N ASP A 91 7.48 -3.66 16.37
CA ASP A 91 7.71 -4.67 15.33
C ASP A 91 6.55 -4.78 14.33
N THR A 92 5.56 -3.90 14.43
CA THR A 92 4.33 -3.90 13.64
C THR A 92 4.18 -2.59 12.85
N LEU A 93 3.67 -2.66 11.63
CA LEU A 93 3.27 -1.52 10.83
C LEU A 93 1.75 -1.48 10.73
N MET A 94 1.15 -0.37 11.12
CA MET A 94 -0.27 -0.10 10.94
C MET A 94 -0.47 0.80 9.72
N VAL A 95 -1.34 0.38 8.81
CA VAL A 95 -1.82 1.19 7.69
C VAL A 95 -3.33 1.33 7.82
N ARG A 96 -3.79 2.55 8.10
CA ARG A 96 -5.21 2.89 8.12
C ARG A 96 -5.60 3.51 6.78
N PHE A 97 -6.74 3.08 6.27
CA PHE A 97 -7.32 3.62 5.04
C PHE A 97 -8.48 4.57 5.34
N GLU A 98 -8.73 5.48 4.40
CA GLU A 98 -9.90 6.35 4.42
C GLU A 98 -11.19 5.54 4.63
N GLU A 99 -12.05 6.06 5.50
CA GLU A 99 -13.40 5.51 5.66
C GLU A 99 -14.17 5.65 4.34
N LYS A 100 -14.77 4.55 3.89
CA LYS A 100 -15.63 4.57 2.72
C LYS A 100 -16.89 3.75 2.96
N ASP A 101 -18.03 4.34 2.68
CA ASP A 101 -19.35 3.71 2.80
C ASP A 101 -19.61 3.16 4.22
N GLY A 102 -19.19 3.89 5.25
CA GLY A 102 -19.33 3.49 6.65
C GLY A 102 -18.36 2.39 7.08
N ILE A 103 -17.38 2.03 6.25
CA ILE A 103 -16.38 1.02 6.56
C ILE A 103 -15.01 1.67 6.73
N ALA A 104 -14.49 1.63 7.95
CA ALA A 104 -13.08 1.90 8.23
C ALA A 104 -12.26 0.61 8.10
N LYS A 105 -11.02 0.72 7.61
CA LYS A 105 -10.15 -0.42 7.34
C LYS A 105 -8.77 -0.17 7.91
N VAL A 106 -8.21 -1.19 8.55
CA VAL A 106 -6.84 -1.17 9.05
C VAL A 106 -6.15 -2.46 8.61
N VAL A 107 -4.93 -2.31 8.11
CA VAL A 107 -3.98 -3.39 7.87
C VAL A 107 -2.91 -3.32 8.95
N TRP A 108 -2.65 -4.46 9.56
CA TRP A 108 -1.53 -4.67 10.47
C TRP A 108 -0.55 -5.61 9.79
N ALA A 109 0.65 -5.12 9.46
CA ALA A 109 1.77 -5.94 9.02
C ALA A 109 2.62 -6.28 10.25
N THR A 110 2.64 -7.54 10.63
CA THR A 110 3.32 -8.05 11.84
C THR A 110 4.55 -8.89 11.49
N THR A 111 5.23 -9.43 12.49
CA THR A 111 6.29 -10.42 12.28
C THR A 111 5.80 -11.75 11.68
N ASN A 112 4.50 -12.04 11.76
CA ASN A 112 3.90 -13.32 11.35
C ASN A 112 2.98 -13.23 10.12
N GLY A 113 2.78 -12.04 9.55
CA GLY A 113 1.95 -11.82 8.37
C GLY A 113 1.00 -10.63 8.52
N LEU A 114 -0.08 -10.67 7.74
CA LEU A 114 -1.09 -9.60 7.68
C LEU A 114 -2.32 -9.94 8.52
N ASP A 115 -2.73 -8.99 9.37
CA ASP A 115 -4.08 -8.94 9.93
C ASP A 115 -4.85 -7.79 9.30
N ILE A 116 -6.13 -8.02 8.98
CA ILE A 116 -7.01 -7.02 8.37
C ILE A 116 -8.24 -6.85 9.26
N GLU A 117 -8.47 -5.62 9.69
CA GLU A 117 -9.64 -5.25 10.49
C GLU A 117 -10.58 -4.36 9.67
N LEU A 118 -11.86 -4.71 9.70
CA LEU A 118 -12.93 -3.99 9.03
C LEU A 118 -13.96 -3.58 10.08
N PHE A 119 -14.19 -2.27 10.20
CA PHE A 119 -15.11 -1.71 11.19
C PHE A 119 -16.30 -1.12 10.47
N HIS A 120 -17.50 -1.65 10.74
CA HIS A 120 -18.75 -1.03 10.30
C HIS A 120 -19.16 0.04 11.31
N ILE A 121 -19.18 1.28 10.85
CA ILE A 121 -19.56 2.44 11.63
C ILE A 121 -21.07 2.60 11.47
N VAL A 122 -21.80 2.22 12.51
CA VAL A 122 -23.24 2.49 12.59
C VAL A 122 -23.39 3.91 13.09
N ALA A 123 -23.78 4.83 12.22
CA ALA A 123 -24.20 6.15 12.65
C ALA A 123 -25.49 5.99 13.46
N ASP A 124 -25.47 6.37 14.74
CA ASP A 124 -26.69 6.52 15.53
C ASP A 124 -27.56 7.58 14.84
N ILE A 125 -28.73 7.15 14.35
CA ILE A 125 -29.76 8.01 13.72
C ILE A 125 -30.61 8.66 14.80
#